data_AF-A0A5C5TC74-F1
#
_entry.id   AF-A0A5C5TC74-F1
#
_cell.length_a   1.000
_cell.length_b   1.000
_cell.length_c   1.000
_cell.angle_alpha   90.00
_cell.angle_beta   90.00
_cell.angle_gamma   90.00
#
_symmetry.space_group_name_H-M   'P 1'
#
loop_
_entity.id
_entity.type
_entity.pdbx_description
1 polymer ?
#
loop_
_entity_poly.entity_id
_entity_poly.type
_entity_poly.pdbx_seq_one_letter_code
_entity_poly.pdbx_strand_id
1 'polypeptide(L)'
;MLQIALTFASLSLVSIGGANVVVPEIHRQVVDQFAWMNDTTFANLFAIAQAAPGPNVLLVSLVGWHVAGTAGLAVATIAILLPSGLLAFAVSRLIARWSDTRWIAIAKAGLVPVAVGLILASGVVMARAADHDVLAVAITAATAMFVILSDRNPLWALATATAVGVAAFRLGLSV
;
A
#
# COMPACT_ATOMS: atom_id res chain seq x y z
N MET A 1 21.01 -12.02 -12.99
CA MET A 1 20.26 -12.89 -12.06
C MET A 1 20.65 -12.68 -10.60
N LEU A 2 21.91 -12.88 -10.20
CA LEU A 2 22.33 -12.70 -8.79
C LEU A 2 22.14 -11.26 -8.29
N GLN A 3 22.44 -10.25 -9.11
CA GLN A 3 22.18 -8.84 -8.77
C GLN A 3 20.69 -8.56 -8.52
N ILE A 4 19.80 -9.03 -9.40
CA ILE A 4 18.33 -8.92 -9.23
C ILE A 4 17.92 -9.54 -7.88
N ALA A 5 18.42 -10.74 -7.58
CA ALA A 5 18.10 -11.42 -6.33
C ALA A 5 18.58 -10.63 -5.10
N LEU A 6 19.82 -10.14 -5.09
CA LEU A 6 20.39 -9.42 -3.95
C LEU A 6 19.74 -8.04 -3.75
N THR A 7 19.46 -7.32 -4.84
CA THR A 7 18.78 -6.02 -4.81
C THR A 7 17.37 -6.15 -4.26
N PHE A 8 16.56 -7.07 -4.78
CA PHE A 8 15.18 -7.20 -4.30
C PHE A 8 15.10 -7.86 -2.92
N ALA A 9 16.05 -8.72 -2.56
CA ALA A 9 16.14 -9.27 -1.21
C ALA A 9 16.50 -8.22 -0.16
N SER A 10 17.43 -7.30 -0.46
CA SER A 10 17.76 -6.20 0.45
C SER A 10 16.61 -5.22 0.58
N LEU A 11 15.95 -4.88 -0.54
CA LEU A 11 14.74 -4.04 -0.55
C LEU A 11 13.59 -4.64 0.25
N SER A 12 13.43 -5.96 0.23
CA SER A 12 12.43 -6.67 1.03
C SER A 12 12.64 -6.44 2.54
N LEU A 13 13.89 -6.48 3.01
CA LEU A 13 14.23 -6.24 4.41
C LEU A 13 14.01 -4.79 4.84
N VAL A 14 14.16 -3.84 3.91
CA VAL A 14 13.97 -2.40 4.15
C VAL A 14 12.51 -1.96 3.99
N SER A 15 11.62 -2.82 3.48
CA SER A 15 10.19 -2.53 3.23
C SER A 15 9.34 -2.54 4.52
N ILE A 16 9.79 -1.82 5.55
CA ILE A 16 9.08 -1.61 6.82
C ILE A 16 7.98 -0.58 6.58
N GLY A 17 6.76 -1.03 6.28
CA GLY A 17 5.62 -0.17 5.95
C GLY A 17 4.88 -0.54 4.66
N GLY A 18 5.33 -1.58 3.95
CA GLY A 18 4.68 -2.11 2.75
C GLY A 18 5.35 -1.70 1.45
N ALA A 19 5.04 -2.42 0.37
CA ALA A 19 5.74 -2.32 -0.92
C ALA A 19 5.69 -0.92 -1.55
N ASN A 20 4.74 -0.07 -1.18
CA ASN A 20 4.63 1.31 -1.70
C ASN A 20 5.74 2.23 -1.19
N VAL A 21 6.25 2.00 0.03
CA VAL A 21 7.29 2.84 0.65
C VAL A 21 8.63 2.67 -0.07
N VAL A 22 8.86 1.50 -0.68
CA VAL A 22 10.11 1.18 -1.39
C VAL A 22 10.05 1.51 -2.88
N VAL A 23 8.92 1.97 -3.43
CA VAL A 23 8.81 2.33 -4.86
C VAL A 23 9.83 3.40 -5.29
N PRO A 24 10.06 4.50 -4.54
CA PRO A 24 11.06 5.49 -4.91
C PRO A 24 12.48 4.90 -4.91
N GLU A 25 12.77 3.99 -3.99
CA GLU A 25 14.07 3.33 -3.91
C GLU A 25 14.25 2.29 -5.03
N ILE A 26 13.19 1.56 -5.41
CA ILE A 26 13.20 0.67 -6.58
C ILE A 26 13.48 1.51 -7.83
N HIS A 27 12.81 2.64 -8.00
CA HIS A 27 13.06 3.55 -9.12
C HIS A 27 14.53 4.00 -9.17
N ARG A 28 15.06 4.51 -8.05
CA ARG A 28 16.47 4.92 -7.94
C ARG A 28 17.44 3.81 -8.33
N GLN A 29 17.19 2.58 -7.87
CA GLN A 29 18.09 1.47 -8.19
C GLN A 29 17.96 1.02 -9.64
N VAL A 30 16.73 0.87 -10.13
CA VAL A 30 16.45 0.27 -11.44
C VAL A 30 16.71 1.26 -12.59
N VAL A 31 16.44 2.54 -12.38
CA VAL A 31 16.62 3.61 -13.38
C VAL A 31 17.97 4.31 -13.20
N ASP A 32 18.25 4.88 -12.03
CA ASP A 32 19.45 5.71 -11.86
C ASP A 32 20.74 4.88 -11.67
N GLN A 33 20.69 3.83 -10.85
CA GLN A 33 21.89 3.10 -10.45
C GLN A 33 22.28 1.98 -11.43
N PHE A 34 21.30 1.17 -11.84
CA PHE A 34 21.53 0.02 -12.73
C PHE A 34 21.16 0.30 -14.19
N ALA A 35 20.45 1.39 -14.48
CA ALA A 35 20.01 1.77 -15.82
C ALA A 35 19.34 0.62 -16.60
N TRP A 36 18.57 -0.21 -15.90
CA TRP A 36 17.86 -1.34 -16.49
C TRP A 36 16.65 -0.92 -17.32
N MET A 37 16.09 0.26 -17.04
CA MET A 37 15.00 0.87 -17.81
C MET A 37 15.03 2.39 -17.65
N ASN A 38 14.28 3.10 -18.50
CA ASN A 38 14.09 4.55 -18.38
C ASN A 38 12.85 4.89 -17.53
N ASP A 39 12.72 6.17 -17.13
CA ASP A 39 11.60 6.68 -16.34
C ASP A 39 10.24 6.34 -16.93
N THR A 40 10.10 6.49 -18.25
CA THR A 40 8.83 6.21 -18.97
C THR A 40 8.44 4.75 -18.87
N THR A 41 9.39 3.83 -19.02
CA THR A 41 9.16 2.39 -18.91
C THR A 41 8.80 2.02 -17.48
N PHE A 42 9.52 2.58 -16.50
CA PHE A 42 9.20 2.38 -15.09
C PHE A 42 7.79 2.86 -14.75
N ALA A 43 7.42 4.06 -15.19
CA ALA A 43 6.09 4.63 -14.98
C ALA A 43 4.99 3.78 -15.62
N ASN A 44 5.21 3.24 -16.82
CA ASN A 44 4.28 2.33 -17.48
C ASN A 44 4.11 1.02 -16.70
N LEU A 45 5.22 0.40 -16.24
CA LEU A 45 5.15 -0.82 -15.42
C LEU A 45 4.48 -0.56 -14.07
N PHE A 46 4.72 0.61 -13.47
CA PHE A 46 4.05 1.04 -12.26
C PHE A 46 2.54 1.22 -12.46
N ALA A 47 2.13 1.88 -13.55
CA ALA A 47 0.73 2.04 -13.88
C ALA A 47 0.03 0.68 -14.09
N ILE A 48 0.70 -0.26 -14.78
CA ILE A 48 0.18 -1.63 -14.96
C ILE A 48 0.07 -2.36 -13.60
N ALA A 49 1.07 -2.23 -12.73
CA ALA A 49 1.05 -2.85 -11.41
C ALA A 49 -0.09 -2.32 -10.53
N GLN A 50 -0.40 -1.01 -10.62
CA GLN A 50 -1.50 -0.38 -9.88
C GLN A 50 -2.87 -0.64 -10.49
N ALA A 51 -2.94 -0.83 -11.81
CA ALA A 51 -4.18 -1.18 -12.50
C ALA A 51 -4.60 -2.63 -12.25
N ALA A 52 -3.64 -3.52 -11.97
CA ALA A 52 -3.92 -4.90 -11.60
C ALA A 52 -4.49 -4.94 -10.17
N PRO A 53 -5.73 -5.41 -9.95
CA PRO A 53 -6.23 -5.64 -8.60
C PRO A 53 -5.43 -6.78 -7.97
N GLY A 54 -4.43 -6.46 -7.14
CA GLY A 54 -3.49 -7.44 -6.65
C GLY A 54 -2.45 -6.93 -5.68
N PRO A 55 -1.43 -7.76 -5.36
CA PRO A 55 -0.38 -7.39 -4.43
C PRO A 55 0.45 -6.23 -4.99
N ASN A 56 0.70 -5.19 -4.19
CA ASN A 56 1.61 -4.07 -4.52
C ASN A 56 3.03 -4.54 -4.96
N VAL A 57 3.36 -5.80 -4.71
CA VAL A 57 4.62 -6.46 -5.09
C VAL A 57 4.72 -6.75 -6.60
N LEU A 58 3.62 -6.65 -7.36
CA LEU A 58 3.56 -6.89 -8.82
C LEU A 58 4.58 -6.06 -9.61
N LEU A 59 4.85 -4.83 -9.18
CA LEU A 59 5.87 -3.97 -9.79
C LEU A 59 7.23 -4.67 -9.85
N VAL A 60 7.64 -5.33 -8.77
CA VAL A 60 8.95 -5.98 -8.68
C VAL A 60 9.04 -7.20 -9.60
N SER A 61 7.95 -7.96 -9.71
CA SER A 61 7.84 -9.08 -10.65
C SER A 61 7.94 -8.59 -12.10
N LEU A 62 7.28 -7.47 -12.44
CA LEU A 62 7.33 -6.87 -13.78
C LEU A 62 8.70 -6.26 -14.11
N VAL A 63 9.36 -5.62 -13.15
CA VAL A 63 10.75 -5.16 -13.31
C VAL A 63 11.68 -6.35 -13.55
N GLY A 64 11.57 -7.41 -12.75
CA GLY A 64 12.34 -8.64 -12.95
C GLY A 64 12.11 -9.26 -14.33
N TRP A 65 10.86 -9.23 -14.81
CA TRP A 65 10.50 -9.67 -16.16
C TRP A 65 11.16 -8.82 -17.25
N HIS A 66 11.16 -7.51 -17.10
CA HIS A 66 11.78 -6.60 -18.07
C HIS A 66 13.29 -6.80 -18.17
N VAL A 67 13.97 -7.01 -17.03
CA VAL A 67 15.43 -7.13 -16.97
C VAL A 67 15.94 -8.45 -17.55
N ALA A 68 15.25 -9.56 -17.26
CA ALA A 68 15.76 -10.89 -17.60
C ALA A 68 14.68 -11.93 -17.95
N GLY A 69 13.53 -11.48 -18.45
CA GLY A 69 12.43 -12.32 -18.91
C GLY A 69 11.76 -13.12 -17.80
N THR A 70 11.15 -14.25 -18.15
CA THR A 70 10.39 -15.10 -17.22
C THR A 70 11.24 -15.61 -16.04
N ALA A 71 12.53 -15.88 -16.27
CA ALA A 71 13.46 -16.25 -15.20
C ALA A 71 13.72 -15.09 -14.23
N GLY A 72 13.86 -13.86 -14.73
CA GLY A 72 14.00 -12.66 -13.90
C GLY A 72 12.74 -12.37 -13.07
N LEU A 73 11.56 -12.60 -13.62
CA LEU A 73 10.28 -12.50 -12.90
C LEU A 73 10.25 -13.43 -11.68
N ALA A 74 10.55 -14.71 -11.88
CA ALA A 74 10.53 -15.70 -10.80
C ALA A 74 11.53 -15.34 -9.70
N VAL A 75 12.76 -14.99 -10.10
CA VAL A 75 13.82 -14.62 -9.15
C VAL A 75 13.47 -13.34 -8.37
N ALA A 76 12.97 -12.30 -9.03
CA ALA A 76 12.60 -11.05 -8.36
C ALA A 76 11.44 -11.26 -7.37
N THR A 77 10.43 -12.05 -7.76
CA THR A 77 9.27 -12.36 -6.92
C THR A 77 9.68 -13.15 -5.68
N ILE A 78 10.50 -14.19 -5.87
CA ILE A 78 11.02 -14.98 -4.75
C ILE A 78 11.89 -14.09 -3.87
N ALA A 79 12.82 -13.32 -4.43
CA ALA A 79 13.73 -12.47 -3.68
C ALA A 79 13.00 -11.43 -2.81
N ILE A 80 11.87 -10.88 -3.27
CA ILE A 80 11.11 -9.91 -2.48
C ILE A 80 10.16 -10.56 -1.45
N LEU A 81 9.63 -11.76 -1.71
CA LEU A 81 8.75 -12.45 -0.76
C LEU A 81 9.51 -13.25 0.30
N LEU A 82 10.65 -13.86 -0.06
CA LEU A 82 11.35 -14.79 0.83
C LEU A 82 11.81 -14.12 2.14
N PRO A 83 12.52 -12.97 2.13
CA PRO A 83 13.11 -12.39 3.33
C PRO A 83 12.04 -11.88 4.29
N SER A 84 11.07 -11.11 3.78
CA SER A 84 9.95 -10.56 4.55
C SER A 84 9.02 -11.67 5.06
N GLY A 85 8.75 -12.69 4.24
CA GLY A 85 7.98 -13.88 4.64
C GLY A 85 8.67 -14.69 5.73
N LEU A 86 9.99 -14.93 5.61
CA LEU A 86 10.76 -15.65 6.62
C LEU A 86 10.81 -14.88 7.95
N LEU A 87 11.01 -13.56 7.89
CA LEU A 87 11.00 -12.70 9.06
C LEU A 87 9.62 -12.67 9.72
N ALA A 88 8.56 -12.49 8.94
CA ALA A 88 7.20 -12.51 9.46
C ALA A 88 6.87 -13.86 10.11
N PHE A 89 7.30 -14.97 9.49
CA PHE A 89 7.14 -16.30 10.05
C PHE A 89 7.94 -16.49 11.35
N ALA A 90 9.21 -16.06 11.38
CA ALA A 90 10.07 -16.16 12.55
C ALA A 90 9.53 -15.33 13.72
N VAL A 91 9.11 -14.08 13.46
CA VAL A 91 8.50 -13.18 14.45
C VAL A 91 7.16 -13.75 14.92
N SER A 92 6.31 -14.20 14.01
CA SER A 92 5.02 -14.82 14.36
C SER A 92 5.22 -16.06 15.25
N ARG A 93 6.20 -16.92 14.91
CA ARG A 93 6.54 -18.11 15.71
C ARG A 93 7.11 -17.73 17.08
N LEU A 94 7.91 -16.68 17.18
CA LEU A 94 8.44 -16.18 18.44
C LEU A 94 7.32 -15.62 19.32
N ILE A 95 6.44 -14.81 18.74
CA ILE A 95 5.24 -14.28 19.42
C ILE A 95 4.32 -15.41 19.87
N ALA A 96 4.13 -16.46 19.08
CA ALA A 96 3.32 -17.63 19.42
C ALA A 96 3.96 -18.52 20.50
N ARG A 97 5.30 -18.53 20.60
CA ARG A 97 6.01 -19.25 21.67
C ARG A 97 5.94 -18.54 23.01
N TRP A 98 5.78 -17.22 23.02
CA TRP A 98 5.75 -16.38 24.22
C TRP A 98 4.35 -15.81 24.50
N SER A 99 3.33 -16.27 23.76
CA SER A 99 1.97 -15.75 23.78
C SER A 99 1.27 -15.89 25.14
N ASP A 100 1.73 -16.81 25.98
CA ASP A 100 1.24 -17.01 27.35
C ASP A 100 1.62 -15.86 28.30
N THR A 101 2.51 -14.97 27.87
CA THR A 101 2.94 -13.82 28.66
C THR A 101 1.94 -12.67 28.49
N ARG A 102 1.32 -12.22 29.58
CA ARG A 102 0.37 -11.09 29.65
C ARG A 102 0.83 -9.83 28.90
N TRP A 103 2.15 -9.60 28.83
CA TRP A 103 2.78 -8.51 28.09
C TRP A 103 2.50 -8.53 26.58
N ILE A 104 2.51 -9.70 25.92
CA ILE A 104 2.28 -9.80 24.46
C ILE A 104 0.80 -9.55 24.15
N ALA A 105 -0.11 -10.02 25.01
CA ALA A 105 -1.54 -9.75 24.87
C ALA A 105 -1.85 -8.25 24.99
N ILE A 106 -1.24 -7.56 25.96
CA ILE A 106 -1.38 -6.10 26.14
C ILE A 106 -0.78 -5.33 24.95
N ALA A 107 0.40 -5.74 24.46
CA ALA A 107 1.03 -5.11 23.30
C ALA A 107 0.18 -5.26 22.03
N LYS A 108 -0.38 -6.45 21.77
CA LYS A 108 -1.31 -6.68 20.66
C LYS A 108 -2.58 -5.84 20.80
N ALA A 109 -3.14 -5.78 22.00
CA ALA A 109 -4.33 -4.97 22.28
C ALA A 109 -4.08 -3.47 22.11
N GLY A 110 -2.87 -2.98 22.38
CA GLY A 110 -2.47 -1.60 22.12
C GLY A 110 -2.20 -1.29 20.64
N LEU A 111 -1.77 -2.28 19.86
CA LEU A 111 -1.48 -2.10 18.44
C LEU A 111 -2.75 -1.80 17.62
N VAL A 112 -3.89 -2.39 17.98
CA VAL A 112 -5.17 -2.20 17.30
C VAL A 112 -5.63 -0.72 17.32
N PRO A 113 -5.79 -0.04 18.48
CA PRO A 113 -6.19 1.36 18.51
C PRO A 113 -5.15 2.28 17.88
N VAL A 114 -3.85 1.94 17.96
CA VAL A 114 -2.79 2.70 17.25
C VAL A 114 -2.95 2.59 15.74
N ALA A 115 -3.19 1.39 15.20
CA ALA A 115 -3.44 1.19 13.77
C ALA A 115 -4.70 1.94 13.31
N VAL A 116 -5.79 1.85 14.09
CA VAL A 116 -7.03 2.61 13.82
C VAL A 116 -6.76 4.12 13.81
N GLY A 117 -6.03 4.64 14.81
CA GLY A 117 -5.65 6.05 14.87
C GLY A 117 -4.79 6.49 13.68
N LEU A 118 -3.87 5.65 13.21
CA LEU A 118 -3.01 5.95 12.07
C LEU A 118 -3.79 5.93 10.74
N ILE A 119 -4.75 5.01 10.59
CA ILE A 119 -5.66 4.97 9.44
C ILE A 119 -6.53 6.22 9.43
N LEU A 120 -7.10 6.60 10.58
CA LEU A 120 -7.87 7.85 10.72
C LEU A 120 -7.02 9.08 10.40
N ALA A 121 -5.80 9.16 10.92
CA ALA A 121 -4.88 10.26 10.64
C ALA A 121 -4.55 10.36 9.14
N SER A 122 -4.26 9.23 8.49
CA SER A 122 -4.05 9.17 7.04
C SER A 122 -5.29 9.64 6.27
N GLY A 123 -6.48 9.22 6.69
CA GLY A 123 -7.75 9.67 6.11
C GLY A 123 -7.96 11.18 6.25
N VAL A 124 -7.63 11.76 7.42
CA VAL A 124 -7.73 13.21 7.66
C VAL A 124 -6.73 13.98 6.80
N VAL A 125 -5.50 13.49 6.66
CA VAL A 125 -4.49 14.12 5.79
C VAL A 125 -4.97 14.11 4.34
N MET A 126 -5.53 12.99 3.88
CA MET A 126 -6.01 12.85 2.51
C MET A 126 -7.26 13.70 2.24
N ALA A 127 -8.18 13.80 3.21
CA ALA A 127 -9.33 14.70 3.15
C ALA A 127 -8.89 16.16 3.03
N ARG A 128 -7.93 16.61 3.87
CA ARG A 128 -7.40 17.99 3.78
C ARG A 128 -6.65 18.28 2.48
N ALA A 129 -6.05 17.26 1.87
CA ALA A 129 -5.38 17.39 0.58
C ALA A 129 -6.36 17.44 -0.60
N ALA A 130 -7.60 16.93 -0.43
CA ALA A 130 -8.65 16.95 -1.44
C ALA A 130 -9.61 18.14 -1.27
N ASP A 131 -9.85 18.60 -0.05
CA ASP A 131 -10.84 19.64 0.26
C ASP A 131 -10.30 21.05 -0.01
N HIS A 132 -10.35 21.48 -1.27
CA HIS A 132 -10.10 22.88 -1.64
C HIS A 132 -11.36 23.77 -1.54
N ASP A 133 -12.55 23.19 -1.38
CA ASP A 133 -13.84 23.91 -1.39
C ASP A 133 -14.77 23.54 -0.21
N VAL A 134 -15.63 24.48 0.21
CA VAL A 134 -16.53 24.33 1.39
C VAL A 134 -17.54 23.19 1.20
N LEU A 135 -17.87 22.89 -0.04
CA LEU A 135 -18.74 21.77 -0.42
C LEU A 135 -18.07 20.40 -0.18
N ALA A 136 -16.77 20.31 -0.41
CA ALA A 136 -15.99 19.08 -0.23
C ALA A 136 -15.87 18.73 1.25
N VAL A 137 -15.62 19.74 2.10
CA VAL A 137 -15.64 19.60 3.58
C VAL A 137 -17.01 19.14 4.08
N ALA A 138 -18.11 19.66 3.52
CA ALA A 138 -19.47 19.27 3.90
C ALA A 138 -19.77 17.81 3.50
N ILE A 139 -19.31 17.36 2.33
CA ILE A 139 -19.47 15.97 1.85
C ILE A 139 -18.62 15.01 2.69
N THR A 140 -17.38 15.39 3.02
CA THR A 140 -16.49 14.61 3.89
C THR A 140 -17.08 14.48 5.30
N ALA A 141 -17.58 15.57 5.88
CA ALA A 141 -18.22 15.57 7.20
C ALA A 141 -19.50 14.73 7.20
N ALA A 142 -20.35 14.85 6.18
CA ALA A 142 -21.57 14.05 6.05
C ALA A 142 -21.25 12.54 5.91
N THR A 143 -20.22 12.20 5.13
CA THR A 143 -19.80 10.81 4.91
C THR A 143 -19.17 10.21 6.18
N ALA A 144 -18.31 10.97 6.86
CA ALA A 144 -17.72 10.55 8.13
C ALA A 144 -18.79 10.35 9.20
N MET A 145 -19.76 11.27 9.32
CA MET A 145 -20.86 11.16 10.26
C MET A 145 -21.74 9.92 9.96
N PHE A 146 -22.00 9.63 8.69
CA PHE A 146 -22.80 8.48 8.27
C PHE A 146 -22.10 7.14 8.55
N VAL A 147 -20.78 7.08 8.38
CA VAL A 147 -19.98 5.87 8.67
C VAL A 147 -19.85 5.63 10.18
N ILE A 148 -19.76 6.69 10.99
CA ILE A 148 -19.63 6.58 12.46
C ILE A 148 -20.97 6.19 13.11
N LEU A 149 -22.11 6.54 12.52
CA LEU A 149 -23.44 6.33 13.10
C LEU A 149 -24.16 5.03 12.66
N SER A 150 -23.58 4.22 11.78
CA SER A 150 -24.32 3.11 11.14
C SER A 150 -23.60 1.75 11.23
N ASP A 151 -24.18 0.80 11.98
CA ASP A 151 -23.74 -0.61 12.09
C ASP A 151 -23.99 -1.45 10.81
N ARG A 152 -24.26 -0.82 9.66
CA ARG A 152 -24.57 -1.51 8.39
C ARG A 152 -23.42 -1.46 7.39
N ASN A 153 -23.29 -2.58 6.68
CA ASN A 153 -22.29 -2.89 5.67
C ASN A 153 -21.72 -1.64 4.93
N PRO A 154 -20.40 -1.33 5.08
CA PRO A 154 -19.76 -0.12 4.55
C PRO A 154 -19.96 0.13 3.05
N LEU A 155 -20.36 -0.90 2.30
CA LEU A 155 -20.69 -0.84 0.88
C LEU A 155 -21.80 0.18 0.55
N TRP A 156 -22.79 0.37 1.43
CA TRP A 156 -23.86 1.35 1.19
C TRP A 156 -23.38 2.80 1.35
N ALA A 157 -22.46 3.06 2.29
CA ALA A 157 -21.87 4.37 2.49
C ALA A 157 -20.95 4.75 1.31
N LEU A 158 -20.21 3.78 0.77
CA LEU A 158 -19.40 3.95 -0.44
C LEU A 158 -20.26 4.27 -1.67
N ALA A 159 -21.40 3.59 -1.83
CA ALA A 159 -22.31 3.82 -2.96
C ALA A 159 -22.95 5.21 -2.92
N THR A 160 -23.39 5.67 -1.75
CA THR A 160 -24.01 7.00 -1.59
C THR A 160 -22.99 8.13 -1.74
N ALA A 161 -21.79 7.99 -1.16
CA ALA A 161 -20.71 8.96 -1.32
C ALA A 161 -20.29 9.12 -2.78
N THR A 162 -20.19 8.00 -3.51
CA THR A 162 -19.86 8.01 -4.95
C THR A 162 -20.96 8.67 -5.77
N ALA A 163 -22.23 8.35 -5.49
CA ALA A 163 -23.36 8.94 -6.20
C ALA A 163 -23.46 10.47 -5.99
N VAL A 164 -23.24 10.93 -4.76
CA VAL A 164 -23.24 12.36 -4.42
C VAL A 164 -22.04 13.08 -5.05
N GLY A 165 -20.85 12.48 -5.03
CA GLY A 165 -19.66 13.05 -5.67
C GLY A 165 -19.82 13.19 -7.19
N VAL A 166 -20.39 12.18 -7.86
CA VAL A 166 -20.64 12.23 -9.31
C VAL A 166 -21.72 13.25 -9.67
N ALA A 167 -22.75 13.41 -8.83
CA ALA A 167 -23.77 14.43 -9.02
C ALA A 167 -23.21 15.85 -8.84
N ALA A 168 -22.32 16.05 -7.87
CA ALA A 168 -21.63 17.33 -7.65
C ALA A 168 -20.69 17.69 -8.82
N PHE A 169 -19.93 16.71 -9.33
CA PHE A 169 -19.05 16.90 -10.50
C PHE A 169 -19.84 17.26 -11.78
N ARG A 170 -21.03 16.66 -11.96
CA ARG A 170 -21.93 16.95 -13.10
C ARG A 170 -22.55 18.34 -13.05
N LEU A 171 -22.60 18.98 -11.88
CA LEU A 171 -23.17 20.32 -11.68
C LEU A 171 -22.14 21.45 -11.85
N GLY A 172 -20.89 21.14 -12.22
CA GLY A 172 -19.86 22.15 -12.53
C GLY A 172 -19.26 22.84 -11.29
N LEU A 173 -19.51 22.29 -10.09
CA LEU A 173 -18.78 22.66 -8.89
C LEU A 173 -17.45 21.91 -8.95
N SER A 174 -16.35 22.66 -9.09
CA SER A 174 -15.00 22.11 -9.04
C SER A 174 -14.73 21.55 -7.65
N VAL A 175 -15.04 20.27 -7.46
CA VAL A 175 -14.57 19.42 -6.36
C VAL A 175 -13.19 18.90 -6.73
#